data_AF-A0AAV8Y5T9-F1
#
_entry.id   AF-A0AAV8Y5T9-F1
#
_cell.length_a   1.000
_cell.length_b   1.000
_cell.length_c   1.000
_cell.angle_alpha   90.00
_cell.angle_beta   90.00
_cell.angle_gamma   90.00
#
_symmetry.space_group_name_H-M   'P 1'
#
loop_
_entity.id
_entity.type
_entity.pdbx_description
1 polymer ?
#
loop_
_entity_poly.entity_id
_entity_poly.type
_entity_poly.pdbx_seq_one_letter_code
_entity_poly.pdbx_strand_id
1 'polypeptide(L)'
;MSLETISGRDGPILWPPRSPFLKILVFYLWGHLKQIVYREPVENDEEQLKTRIQNAVKSLSIEEIRNRFNEFRARIEICSEKG
;
A
#
# COMPACT_ATOMS: atom_id res chain seq x y z
N MET A 1 -0.63 -13.64 12.62
CA MET A 1 -0.84 -13.39 11.17
C MET A 1 0.42 -12.71 10.65
N SER A 2 1.43 -13.52 10.31
CA SER A 2 2.81 -13.07 10.08
C SER A 2 3.00 -12.58 8.65
N LEU A 3 3.59 -11.38 8.51
CA LEU A 3 3.81 -10.61 7.28
C LEU A 3 4.98 -11.15 6.42
N GLU A 4 5.13 -12.47 6.31
CA GLU A 4 6.38 -13.06 5.80
C GLU A 4 6.48 -13.24 4.29
N THR A 5 5.39 -13.28 3.51
CA THR A 5 5.55 -13.70 2.09
C THR A 5 4.69 -12.90 1.10
N ILE A 6 5.05 -11.64 0.86
CA ILE A 6 4.77 -10.98 -0.42
C ILE A 6 6.04 -11.14 -1.27
N SER A 7 6.17 -12.30 -1.92
CA SER A 7 7.29 -12.60 -2.82
C SER A 7 6.83 -12.40 -4.26
N GLY A 8 7.30 -11.36 -4.94
CA GLY A 8 6.99 -11.07 -6.35
C GLY A 8 7.75 -11.97 -7.32
N ARG A 9 7.61 -13.29 -7.20
CA ARG A 9 8.35 -14.27 -8.04
C ARG A 9 7.76 -14.46 -9.44
N ASP A 10 6.51 -14.02 -9.67
CA ASP A 10 5.74 -14.32 -10.88
C ASP A 10 5.35 -13.06 -11.70
N GLY A 11 5.94 -11.91 -11.39
CA GLY A 11 5.72 -10.66 -12.13
C GLY A 11 6.79 -10.44 -13.21
N PRO A 12 6.53 -9.60 -14.24
CA PRO A 12 7.51 -9.24 -15.28
C PRO A 12 8.76 -8.53 -14.72
N ILE A 13 8.71 -8.12 -13.45
CA ILE A 13 9.82 -7.52 -12.71
C ILE A 13 10.20 -8.51 -11.60
N LEU A 14 11.40 -9.08 -11.69
CA LEU A 14 12.00 -9.89 -10.64
C LEU A 14 12.30 -9.00 -9.42
N TRP A 15 11.40 -9.00 -8.44
CA TRP A 15 11.64 -8.29 -7.19
C TRP A 15 12.57 -9.10 -6.29
N PRO A 16 13.61 -8.48 -5.69
CA PRO A 16 14.46 -9.19 -4.76
C PRO A 16 13.63 -9.76 -3.59
N PRO A 17 13.97 -10.96 -3.09
CA PRO A 17 13.30 -11.54 -1.94
C PRO A 17 13.46 -10.58 -0.76
N ARG A 18 12.33 -10.07 -0.24
CA ARG A 18 12.21 -8.97 0.73
C ARG A 18 12.38 -7.58 0.09
N SER A 19 11.40 -7.15 -0.69
CA SER A 19 11.25 -5.73 -1.03
C SER A 19 10.59 -4.98 0.16
N PRO A 20 11.35 -4.24 1.00
CA PRO A 20 10.76 -3.42 2.06
C PRO A 20 9.84 -2.33 1.50
N PHE A 21 10.08 -1.92 0.24
CA PHE A 21 9.29 -0.95 -0.51
C PHE A 21 7.84 -1.40 -0.68
N LEU A 22 7.63 -2.64 -1.14
CA LEU A 22 6.28 -3.18 -1.34
C LEU A 22 5.56 -3.40 0.00
N LYS A 23 6.29 -3.78 1.05
CA LYS A 23 5.69 -3.95 2.39
C LYS A 23 5.19 -2.64 2.96
N ILE A 24 5.98 -1.56 2.87
CA ILE A 24 5.58 -0.25 3.41
C ILE A 24 4.46 0.36 2.60
N LEU A 25 4.52 0.26 1.26
CA LEU A 25 3.46 0.75 0.40
C LEU A 25 2.16 -0.02 0.62
N VAL A 26 2.21 -1.36 0.66
CA VAL A 26 1.04 -2.20 0.93
C VAL A 26 0.51 -1.93 2.33
N PHE A 27 1.36 -1.77 3.35
CA PHE A 27 0.91 -1.46 4.71
C PHE A 27 0.24 -0.09 4.80
N TYR A 28 0.82 0.92 4.15
CA TYR A 28 0.25 2.27 4.10
C TYR A 28 -1.08 2.30 3.34
N LEU A 29 -1.12 1.78 2.11
CA LEU A 29 -2.34 1.75 1.30
C LEU A 29 -3.42 0.93 1.99
N TRP A 30 -3.09 -0.26 2.48
CA TRP A 30 -4.06 -1.14 3.13
C TRP A 30 -4.58 -0.54 4.45
N GLY A 31 -3.71 0.08 5.23
CA GLY A 31 -4.09 0.82 6.43
C GLY A 31 -5.05 1.97 6.11
N HIS A 32 -4.74 2.76 5.08
CA HIS A 32 -5.56 3.89 4.65
C HIS A 32 -6.92 3.44 4.10
N LEU A 33 -6.93 2.43 3.23
CA LEU A 33 -8.16 1.85 2.69
C LEU A 33 -9.05 1.28 3.80
N LYS A 34 -8.47 0.57 4.78
CA LYS A 34 -9.24 0.09 5.94
C LYS A 34 -9.85 1.24 6.73
N GLN A 35 -9.11 2.32 6.96
CA GLN A 35 -9.65 3.48 7.68
C GLN A 35 -10.86 4.09 6.96
N ILE A 36 -10.84 4.17 5.63
CA ILE A 36 -11.97 4.73 4.85
C ILE A 36 -13.15 3.75 4.77
N VAL A 37 -12.86 2.49 4.45
CA VAL A 37 -13.88 1.46 4.24
C VAL A 37 -14.62 1.11 5.53
N TYR A 38 -13.91 1.07 6.67
CA TYR A 38 -14.48 0.75 7.98
C TYR A 38 -14.77 1.98 8.86
N ARG A 39 -14.72 3.20 8.29
CA ARG A 39 -15.04 4.43 9.04
C ARG A 39 -16.45 4.42 9.61
N GLU A 40 -17.39 3.85 8.86
CA GLU A 40 -18.79 3.72 9.25
C GLU A 40 -19.14 2.23 9.24
N PRO A 41 -20.00 1.77 10.15
CA PRO A 41 -20.40 0.36 10.21
C PRO A 41 -21.01 -0.08 8.88
N VAL A 42 -20.53 -1.19 8.33
CA VAL A 42 -21.07 -1.79 7.12
C VAL A 42 -22.09 -2.84 7.53
N GLU A 43 -23.37 -2.58 7.29
CA GLU A 43 -24.46 -3.50 7.63
C GLU A 43 -24.60 -4.58 6.56
N ASN A 44 -23.77 -5.63 6.59
CA ASN A 44 -23.83 -6.85 5.74
C ASN A 44 -24.16 -6.64 4.23
N ASP A 45 -23.94 -5.44 3.71
CA ASP A 45 -24.32 -5.06 2.35
C ASP A 45 -23.08 -5.04 1.47
N GLU A 46 -22.95 -6.08 0.64
CA GLU A 46 -21.80 -6.28 -0.23
C GLU A 46 -21.66 -5.15 -1.27
N GLU A 47 -22.78 -4.59 -1.72
CA GLU A 47 -22.81 -3.55 -2.76
C GLU A 47 -22.32 -2.21 -2.22
N GLN A 48 -22.71 -1.85 -0.99
CA GLN A 48 -22.11 -0.75 -0.24
C GLN A 48 -20.61 -0.96 -0.05
N LEU A 49 -20.18 -2.15 0.36
CA LEU A 49 -18.76 -2.42 0.58
C LEU A 49 -17.95 -2.24 -0.70
N LYS A 50 -18.44 -2.75 -1.83
CA LYS A 50 -17.84 -2.58 -3.17
C LYS A 50 -17.74 -1.09 -3.54
N THR A 51 -18.82 -0.35 -3.38
CA THR A 51 -18.89 1.08 -3.67
C THR A 51 -17.91 1.88 -2.79
N ARG A 52 -17.80 1.54 -1.50
CA ARG A 52 -16.88 2.18 -0.56
C ARG A 52 -15.42 1.90 -0.89
N ILE A 53 -15.07 0.67 -1.27
CA ILE A 53 -13.71 0.33 -1.72
C ILE A 53 -13.38 1.15 -2.97
N GLN A 54 -14.30 1.24 -3.94
CA GLN A 54 -14.08 2.05 -5.14
C GLN A 54 -13.92 3.54 -4.81
N ASN A 55 -14.73 4.08 -3.92
CA ASN A 55 -14.63 5.47 -3.48
C ASN A 55 -13.33 5.74 -2.71
N ALA A 56 -12.91 4.82 -1.84
CA ALA A 56 -11.64 4.90 -1.11
C ALA A 56 -10.43 4.87 -2.05
N VAL A 57 -10.48 4.06 -3.12
CA VAL A 57 -9.44 4.03 -4.15
C VAL A 57 -9.48 5.31 -5.01
N LYS A 58 -10.66 5.85 -5.32
CA LYS A 58 -10.79 7.12 -6.05
C LYS A 58 -10.34 8.33 -5.22
N SER A 59 -10.52 8.29 -3.90
CA SER A 59 -10.05 9.35 -3.00
C SER A 59 -8.53 9.34 -2.81
N LEU A 60 -7.86 8.24 -3.13
CA LEU A 60 -6.41 8.17 -3.14
C LEU A 60 -5.87 8.90 -4.36
N SER A 61 -5.26 10.07 -4.13
CA SER A 61 -4.53 10.78 -5.17
C SER A 61 -3.29 10.00 -5.58
N ILE A 62 -3.14 9.76 -6.89
CA ILE A 62 -1.94 9.14 -7.47
C ILE A 62 -0.70 9.97 -7.12
N GLU A 63 -0.83 11.29 -7.05
CA GLU A 63 0.22 12.21 -6.63
C GLU A 63 0.67 11.99 -5.19
N GLU A 64 -0.26 11.78 -4.25
CA GLU A 64 0.06 11.48 -2.85
C GLU A 64 0.84 10.17 -2.72
N ILE A 65 0.41 9.14 -3.43
CA ILE A 65 1.09 7.83 -3.45
C ILE A 65 2.51 8.00 -4.02
N ARG A 66 2.65 8.73 -5.13
CA ARG A 66 3.95 8.99 -5.76
C ARG A 66 4.86 9.81 -4.86
N ASN A 67 4.33 10.82 -4.17
CA ASN A 67 5.09 11.64 -3.25
C ASN A 67 5.60 10.82 -2.05
N ARG A 68 4.73 9.98 -1.45
CA ARG A 68 5.12 9.06 -0.38
C ARG A 68 6.17 8.05 -0.83
N PHE A 69 6.07 7.59 -2.07
CA PHE A 69 7.07 6.71 -2.67
C PHE A 69 8.42 7.41 -2.85
N ASN A 70 8.42 8.66 -3.30
CA ASN A 70 9.63 9.45 -3.47
C ASN A 70 10.29 9.80 -2.12
N GLU A 71 9.53 10.17 -1.09
CA GLU A 71 10.06 10.41 0.26
C GLU A 71 10.74 9.16 0.82
N PHE A 72 10.11 7.99 0.64
CA PHE A 72 10.69 6.73 1.08
C PHE A 72 11.96 6.36 0.28
N ARG A 73 11.95 6.61 -1.04
CA ARG A 73 13.13 6.43 -1.91
C ARG A 73 14.29 7.32 -1.45
N ALA A 74 14.03 8.59 -1.17
CA ALA A 74 15.04 9.52 -0.66
C ALA A 74 15.64 9.04 0.67
N ARG A 75 14.81 8.52 1.58
CA ARG A 75 15.30 7.93 2.84
C ARG A 75 16.22 6.72 2.64
N ILE A 76 15.95 5.90 1.64
CA ILE A 76 16.79 4.74 1.32
C ILE A 76 18.11 5.18 0.69
N GLU A 77 18.08 6.17 -0.20
CA GLU A 77 19.28 6.74 -0.81
C GLU A 77 20.24 7.29 0.26
N ILE A 78 19.70 8.04 1.23
CA ILE A 78 20.47 8.54 2.38
C ILE A 78 21.10 7.42 3.21
N CYS A 79 20.39 6.29 3.40
CA CYS A 79 20.93 5.13 4.12
C CYS A 79 21.96 4.34 3.29
N SER A 80 21.89 4.40 1.96
CA SER A 80 22.84 3.73 1.06
C SER A 80 24.15 4.49 0.91
N GLU A 81 24.14 5.80 1.10
CA GLU A 81 25.34 6.67 1.01
C GLU A 81 26.16 6.69 2.31
N LYS A 82 25.59 6.20 3.42
CA LYS A 82 26.24 6.08 4.74
C LYS A 82 26.73 4.66 5.06
N GLY A 83 26.74 3.76 4.07
CA GLY A 83 27.24 2.39 4.17
C GLY A 83 28.63 2.26 3.59
#